data_AF-A0A3N5FS35-F1
#
_entry.id   AF-A0A3N5FS35-F1
#
_cell.length_a   1.000
_cell.length_b   1.000
_cell.length_c   1.000
_cell.angle_alpha   90.00
_cell.angle_beta   90.00
_cell.angle_gamma   90.00
#
_symmetry.space_group_name_H-M   'P 1'
#
loop_
_entity.id
_entity.type
_entity.pdbx_description
1 polymer ?
#
loop_
_entity_poly.entity_id
_entity_poly.type
_entity_poly.pdbx_seq_one_letter_code
_entity_poly.pdbx_strand_id
1 'polypeptide(L)' 'VGIAVAGDVDLNKALDRIIKQQSDQTKEIERLEGKLQNQEFTAKAPPEVITDHQERRTSLRRDQAMLTSSEQQLRAMLGT' A
#
# COMPACT_ATOMS: atom_id res chain seq x y z
N VAL A 1 18.41 10.51 30.42
CA VAL A 1 16.99 10.25 30.81
C VAL A 1 16.48 9.13 29.91
N GLY A 2 16.00 8.05 30.51
CA GLY A 2 15.85 6.75 29.86
C GLY A 2 14.64 6.64 28.92
N ILE A 3 14.84 5.91 27.83
CA ILE A 3 13.76 5.35 27.00
C ILE A 3 13.62 3.88 27.36
N ALA A 4 13.08 3.63 28.55
CA ALA A 4 12.75 2.30 29.03
C ALA A 4 11.26 1.99 28.76
N VAL A 5 10.84 2.00 27.48
CA VAL A 5 9.57 1.39 26.99
C VAL A 5 9.62 1.04 25.48
N ALA A 6 10.81 0.99 24.86
CA ALA A 6 11.01 1.20 23.41
C ALA A 6 10.94 -0.06 22.50
N GLY A 7 10.47 -1.20 23.01
CA GLY A 7 10.39 -2.45 22.22
C GLY A 7 9.01 -2.65 21.61
N ASP A 8 8.03 -2.96 22.46
CA ASP A 8 6.70 -3.39 22.05
C ASP A 8 5.78 -2.26 21.56
N VAL A 9 5.87 -1.09 22.19
CA VAL A 9 5.05 0.09 21.83
C VAL A 9 5.46 0.63 20.45
N ASP A 10 6.74 0.55 20.11
CA ASP A 10 7.24 1.00 18.81
C ASP A 10 6.86 0.03 17.68
N LEU A 11 6.84 -1.28 17.95
CA LEU A 11 6.38 -2.29 16.99
C LEU A 11 4.87 -2.16 16.70
N ASN A 12 4.03 -1.97 17.73
CA ASN A 12 2.60 -1.73 17.53
C ASN A 12 2.33 -0.44 16.73
N LYS A 13 3.07 0.65 17.00
CA LYS A 13 2.97 1.88 16.20
C LYS A 13 3.47 1.70 14.77
N ALA A 14 4.52 0.89 14.57
CA ALA A 14 5.00 0.56 13.23
C ALA A 14 3.95 -0.23 12.45
N LEU A 15 3.30 -1.21 13.10
CA LEU A 15 2.19 -1.97 12.54
C LEU A 15 1.02 -1.06 12.13
N ASP A 16 0.59 -0.15 13.02
CA ASP A 16 -0.49 0.80 12.72
C ASP A 16 -0.16 1.70 11.50
N ARG A 17 1.08 2.19 11.42
CA ARG A 17 1.55 2.97 10.26
C ARG A 17 1.52 2.15 8.97
N ILE A 18 1.96 0.90 9.02
CA ILE A 18 1.95 0.00 7.85
C ILE A 18 0.52 -0.30 7.41
N ILE A 19 -0.40 -0.57 8.33
CA ILE A 19 -1.82 -0.78 8.03
C ILE A 19 -2.42 0.48 7.39
N LYS A 20 -2.11 1.66 7.93
CA LYS A 20 -2.57 2.93 7.36
C LYS A 20 -2.02 3.17 5.95
N GLN A 21 -0.73 2.93 5.75
CA GLN A 21 -0.09 3.06 4.44
C GLN A 21 -0.68 2.08 3.42
N GLN A 22 -0.93 0.83 3.82
CA GLN A 22 -1.61 -0.15 2.98
C GLN A 22 -3.03 0.31 2.63
N SER A 23 -3.79 0.88 3.57
CA SER A 23 -5.15 1.40 3.31
C SER A 23 -5.13 2.54 2.29
N ASP A 24 -4.19 3.48 2.42
CA ASP A 24 -4.05 4.60 1.49
C ASP A 24 -3.64 4.15 0.09
N GLN A 25 -2.71 3.19 -0.01
CA GLN A 25 -2.31 2.58 -1.28
C GLN A 25 -3.46 1.79 -1.92
N THR A 26 -4.24 1.03 -1.15
CA THR A 26 -5.42 0.32 -1.65
C THR A 26 -6.42 1.30 -2.28
N LYS A 27 -6.70 2.42 -1.61
CA LYS A 27 -7.59 3.46 -2.16
C LYS A 27 -7.04 4.08 -3.45
N GLU A 28 -5.72 4.26 -3.55
CA GLU A 28 -5.09 4.74 -4.79
C GLU A 28 -5.22 3.71 -5.92
N ILE A 29 -4.97 2.43 -5.63
CA ILE A 29 -5.15 1.32 -6.56
C ILE A 29 -6.61 1.25 -7.05
N GLU A 30 -7.59 1.31 -6.15
CA GLU A 30 -9.02 1.27 -6.48
C GLU A 30 -9.41 2.44 -7.40
N ARG A 31 -8.89 3.64 -7.17
CA ARG A 31 -9.13 4.80 -8.04
C ARG A 31 -8.52 4.61 -9.43
N LEU A 32 -7.31 4.06 -9.51
CA LEU A 32 -6.64 3.76 -10.78
C LEU A 32 -7.38 2.64 -11.52
N GLU A 33 -7.78 1.58 -10.83
CA GLU A 33 -8.56 0.49 -11.39
C GLU A 33 -9.92 0.96 -11.89
N GLY A 34 -10.62 1.83 -11.15
CA GLY A 34 -11.87 2.43 -11.60
C GLY A 34 -11.71 3.24 -12.90
N LYS A 35 -10.61 3.98 -13.05
CA LYS A 35 -10.29 4.70 -14.29
C LYS A 35 -9.95 3.72 -15.43
N LEU A 36 -9.11 2.72 -15.18
CA LEU A 36 -8.70 1.74 -16.17
C LEU A 36 -9.85 0.80 -16.61
N GLN A 37 -10.81 0.53 -15.74
CA GLN A 37 -12.01 -0.24 -16.06
C GLN A 37 -13.08 0.59 -16.77
N ASN A 38 -13.02 1.93 -16.65
CA ASN A 38 -13.93 2.80 -17.38
C ASN A 38 -13.60 2.77 -18.89
N GLN A 39 -14.51 2.20 -19.68
CA GLN A 39 -14.39 2.13 -21.13
C GLN A 39 -14.31 3.50 -21.79
N GLU A 40 -14.97 4.53 -21.24
CA GLU A 40 -14.84 5.88 -21.79
C GLU A 40 -13.42 6.44 -21.59
N PHE A 41 -12.79 6.11 -20.47
CA PHE A 41 -11.42 6.53 -20.20
C PHE A 41 -10.45 5.77 -21.10
N THR A 42 -10.54 4.44 -21.19
CA THR A 42 -9.64 3.65 -22.04
C THR A 42 -9.84 3.88 -23.53
N ALA A 43 -11.04 4.27 -23.97
CA ALA A 43 -11.31 4.61 -25.37
C ALA A 43 -10.84 6.02 -25.77
N LYS A 44 -10.85 6.98 -24.83
CA LYS A 44 -10.51 8.39 -25.12
C LYS A 44 -9.11 8.78 -24.66
N ALA A 45 -8.54 8.08 -23.69
CA ALA A 45 -7.22 8.40 -23.15
C ALA A 45 -6.10 7.97 -24.11
N PRO A 46 -5.02 8.74 -24.21
CA PRO A 46 -3.82 8.33 -24.92
C PRO A 46 -3.25 7.00 -24.37
N PRO A 47 -2.66 6.15 -25.23
CA PRO A 47 -2.07 4.88 -24.80
C PRO A 47 -0.96 5.08 -23.77
N GLU A 48 -0.18 6.17 -23.86
CA GLU A 48 0.84 6.53 -22.86
C GLU A 48 0.25 6.72 -21.46
N VAL A 49 -0.94 7.33 -21.35
CA VAL A 49 -1.62 7.58 -20.07
C VAL A 49 -2.17 6.27 -19.50
N ILE A 50 -2.70 5.40 -20.36
CA ILE A 50 -3.16 4.07 -19.95
C ILE A 50 -1.99 3.24 -19.42
N THR A 51 -0.86 3.24 -20.13
CA THR A 51 0.36 2.54 -19.69
C THR A 51 0.88 3.11 -18.37
N ASP A 52 1.00 4.43 -18.22
CA ASP A 52 1.44 5.06 -16.96
C ASP A 52 0.55 4.66 -15.77
N HIS A 53 -0.77 4.66 -15.96
CA HIS A 53 -1.70 4.21 -14.91
C HIS A 53 -1.57 2.71 -14.60
N GLN A 54 -1.35 1.87 -15.61
CA GLN A 54 -1.12 0.43 -15.42
C GLN A 54 0.20 0.15 -14.69
N GLU A 55 1.27 0.85 -15.06
CA GLU A 55 2.58 0.77 -14.40
C GLU A 55 2.48 1.25 -12.96
N ARG A 56 1.84 2.41 -12.73
CA ARG A 56 1.63 2.94 -11.39
C ARG A 56 0.81 2.00 -10.52
N ARG A 57 -0.26 1.41 -11.06
CA ARG A 57 -1.03 0.37 -10.36
C ARG A 57 -0.15 -0.83 -10.01
N THR A 58 0.71 -1.26 -10.92
CA THR A 58 1.62 -2.40 -10.72
C THR A 58 2.66 -2.10 -9.65
N SER A 59 3.24 -0.90 -9.65
CA SER A 59 4.18 -0.43 -8.61
C SER A 59 3.50 -0.40 -7.24
N LEU A 60 2.31 0.20 -7.14
CA LEU A 60 1.57 0.26 -5.88
C LEU A 60 1.22 -1.13 -5.35
N ARG A 61 0.84 -2.08 -6.22
CA ARG A 61 0.59 -3.48 -5.83
C ARG A 61 1.86 -4.17 -5.34
N ARG A 62 3.01 -3.90 -5.96
CA ARG A 62 4.29 -4.42 -5.50
C ARG A 62 4.68 -3.87 -4.13
N ASP A 63 4.52 -2.57 -3.94
CA ASP A 63 4.79 -1.92 -2.66
C ASP A 63 3.87 -2.46 -1.56
N GLN A 64 2.58 -2.62 -1.89
CA GLN A 64 1.61 -3.24 -0.99
C GLN A 64 2.06 -4.65 -0.57
N ALA A 65 2.53 -5.48 -1.50
CA ALA A 65 3.02 -6.81 -1.18
C ALA A 65 4.23 -6.78 -0.21
N MET A 66 5.14 -5.80 -0.37
CA MET A 66 6.26 -5.61 0.56
C MET A 66 5.78 -5.16 1.94
N LEU A 67 4.80 -4.26 2.00
CA LEU A 67 4.20 -3.81 3.25
C LEU A 67 3.45 -4.95 3.95
N THR A 68 2.70 -5.78 3.23
CA THR A 68 2.02 -6.95 3.78
C THR A 68 3.03 -7.95 4.36
N SER A 69 4.15 -8.19 3.66
CA SER A 69 5.22 -9.05 4.18
C SER A 69 5.82 -8.48 5.47
N SER A 70 6.07 -7.16 5.49
CA SER A 70 6.58 -6.46 6.68
C SER A 70 5.57 -6.49 7.84
N GLU A 71 4.28 -6.34 7.54
CA GLU A 71 3.19 -6.45 8.50
C GLU A 71 3.16 -7.84 9.14
N GLN A 72 3.23 -8.90 8.34
CA GLN A 72 3.24 -10.28 8.81
C GLN A 72 4.44 -10.57 9.70
N GLN A 73 5.62 -10.05 9.34
CA GLN A 73 6.81 -10.16 10.18
C GLN A 73 6.63 -9.46 11.53
N LEU A 74 6.11 -8.24 11.54
CA LEU A 74 5.83 -7.51 12.77
C LEU A 74 4.80 -8.21 13.64
N ARG A 75 3.71 -8.70 13.06
CA ARG A 75 2.69 -9.51 13.75
C ARG A 75 3.28 -10.77 14.36
N ALA A 76 4.11 -11.48 13.61
CA ALA A 76 4.82 -12.66 14.12
C ALA A 76 5.77 -12.32 15.28
N MET A 77 6.46 -11.17 15.24
CA MET A 77 7.31 -10.68 16.33
C MET A 77 6.50 -10.25 17.57
N LEU A 78 5.31 -9.69 17.35
CA LEU A 78 4.37 -9.28 18.41
C LEU A 78 3.59 -10.46 19.01
N GLY A 79 3.62 -11.64 18.36
CA GLY A 79 2.88 -12.82 18.81
C GLY A 79 1.36 -12.69 18.66
N THR A 80 0.90 -11.85 17.74
CA THR A 80 -0.52 -11.54 17.45
C THR A 80 -0.86 -11.78 15.99
#